data_AF-A0A2R4BQP7-F1
#
_entry.id   AF-A0A2R4BQP7-F1
#
_cell.length_a   1.000
_cell.length_b   1.000
_cell.length_c   1.000
_cell.angle_alpha   90.00
_cell.angle_beta   90.00
_cell.angle_gamma   90.00
#
_symmetry.space_group_name_H-M   'P 1'
#
loop_
_entity.id
_entity.type
_entity.pdbx_description
1 polymer ?
#
loop_
_entity_poly.entity_id
_entity_poly.type
_entity_poly.pdbx_seq_one_letter_code
_entity_poly.pdbx_strand_id
1 'polypeptide(L)'
;MRSMQSHPSETMTNRLDPAATAVTEPTTGLYRLAAVAALCGMSPALYEAAAVRGEVPEVLHIGPRGLRFVRALDLNRFLNGEPWK
;
A
#
# COMPACT_ATOMS: atom_id res chain seq x y z
N MET A 1 57.21 28.28 7.33
CA MET A 1 55.96 28.74 7.99
C MET A 1 55.17 29.48 6.91
N ARG A 2 54.01 29.07 6.40
CA ARG A 2 52.84 28.33 6.90
C ARG A 2 52.30 27.37 5.82
N SER A 3 51.73 26.25 6.27
CA SER A 3 50.94 25.28 5.49
C SER A 3 49.50 25.77 5.25
N MET A 4 48.75 24.99 4.44
CA MET A 4 47.29 24.98 4.18
C MET A 4 46.86 25.91 3.03
N GLN A 5 45.97 25.53 2.10
CA GLN A 5 44.77 24.69 2.23
C GLN A 5 44.31 24.25 0.81
N SER A 6 44.32 22.95 0.51
CA SER A 6 43.13 22.08 0.32
C SER A 6 42.17 22.47 -0.82
N HIS A 7 42.18 21.66 -1.88
CA HIS A 7 41.01 21.47 -2.75
C HIS A 7 39.81 20.98 -1.92
N PRO A 8 38.58 21.28 -2.35
CA PRO A 8 37.76 20.17 -2.82
C PRO A 8 37.02 20.47 -4.12
N SER A 9 37.13 19.54 -5.07
CA SER A 9 36.14 19.33 -6.12
C SER A 9 34.80 19.03 -5.47
N GLU A 10 33.86 19.96 -5.52
CA GLU A 10 32.50 19.72 -5.03
C GLU A 10 31.72 18.92 -6.05
N THR A 11 31.84 17.61 -5.88
CA THR A 11 30.82 16.58 -6.07
C THR A 11 29.41 17.14 -6.30
N MET A 12 28.95 17.06 -7.55
CA MET A 12 27.74 16.33 -7.92
C MET A 12 26.63 16.35 -6.85
N THR A 13 25.98 17.51 -6.67
CA THR A 13 24.67 17.55 -6.02
C THR A 13 23.69 16.89 -6.99
N ASN A 14 23.58 15.57 -6.86
CA ASN A 14 22.45 14.81 -7.31
C ASN A 14 21.23 15.44 -6.63
N ARG A 15 20.47 16.25 -7.38
CA ARG A 15 19.18 16.77 -6.95
C ARG A 15 18.29 15.55 -6.78
N LEU A 16 18.26 15.01 -5.58
CA LEU A 16 17.28 14.02 -5.14
C LEU A 16 15.92 14.56 -5.56
N ASP A 17 15.34 13.97 -6.60
CA ASP A 17 13.96 14.19 -6.99
C ASP A 17 13.09 13.77 -5.80
N PRO A 18 12.46 14.71 -5.07
CA PRO A 18 11.77 14.41 -3.84
C PRO A 18 10.29 14.20 -4.12
N ALA A 19 9.94 13.31 -5.05
CA ALA A 19 8.58 12.78 -5.14
C ALA A 19 8.52 11.72 -6.24
N ALA A 20 9.04 10.53 -5.92
CA ALA A 20 8.26 9.34 -6.23
C ALA A 20 6.97 9.38 -5.39
N THR A 21 6.11 10.38 -5.62
CA THR A 21 4.67 10.19 -5.51
C THR A 21 4.41 9.16 -6.59
N ALA A 22 4.55 7.88 -6.23
CA ALA A 22 3.87 6.83 -6.93
C ALA A 22 2.40 7.26 -6.84
N VAL A 23 1.95 7.96 -7.88
CA VAL A 23 0.55 8.00 -8.23
C VAL A 23 0.26 6.55 -8.50
N THR A 24 -0.11 5.82 -7.46
CA THR A 24 -0.53 4.44 -7.55
C THR A 24 -1.74 4.51 -8.45
N GLU A 25 -1.52 4.25 -9.74
CA GLU A 25 -2.60 4.03 -10.71
C GLU A 25 -3.64 3.18 -9.99
N PRO A 26 -4.94 3.51 -10.06
CA PRO A 26 -5.95 2.80 -9.29
C PRO A 26 -5.77 1.33 -9.57
N THR A 27 -5.25 0.58 -8.59
CA THR A 27 -4.79 -0.77 -8.83
C THR A 27 -6.04 -1.59 -9.17
N THR A 28 -6.29 -1.78 -10.46
CA THR A 28 -7.42 -2.57 -10.95
C THR A 28 -7.02 -4.02 -10.78
N GLY A 29 -7.20 -4.52 -9.56
CA GLY A 29 -6.71 -5.83 -9.15
C GLY A 29 -7.48 -6.39 -7.97
N LEU A 30 -7.21 -7.67 -7.69
CA LEU A 30 -7.79 -8.39 -6.58
C LEU A 30 -6.67 -8.87 -5.66
N TYR A 31 -6.74 -8.49 -4.39
CA TYR A 31 -5.86 -9.05 -3.37
C TYR A 31 -6.51 -10.26 -2.73
N ARG A 32 -5.73 -11.31 -2.50
CA ARG A 32 -6.17 -12.46 -1.70
C ARG A 32 -6.48 -12.01 -0.27
N LEU A 33 -7.60 -12.46 0.28
CA LEU A 33 -8.00 -12.12 1.65
C LEU A 33 -6.87 -12.37 2.67
N ALA A 34 -6.14 -13.48 2.54
CA ALA A 34 -5.03 -13.79 3.45
C ALA A 34 -3.93 -12.72 3.45
N ALA A 35 -3.61 -12.14 2.28
CA ALA A 35 -2.63 -11.07 2.18
C ALA A 35 -3.18 -9.76 2.77
N VAL A 36 -4.45 -9.45 2.50
CA VAL A 36 -5.09 -8.24 3.04
C VAL A 36 -5.20 -8.29 4.56
N ALA A 37 -5.62 -9.44 5.10
CA ALA A 37 -5.72 -9.64 6.53
C ALA A 37 -4.35 -9.46 7.22
N ALA A 38 -3.27 -9.97 6.61
CA ALA A 38 -1.91 -9.75 7.09
C ALA A 38 -1.50 -8.26 7.05
N LEU A 39 -1.84 -7.52 5.99
CA LEU A 39 -1.60 -6.07 5.90
C LEU A 39 -2.32 -5.29 7.00
N CYS A 40 -3.53 -5.71 7.35
CA CYS A 40 -4.31 -5.10 8.43
C CYS A 40 -3.96 -5.64 9.82
N GLY A 41 -2.97 -6.55 9.94
CA GLY A 41 -2.57 -7.12 11.22
C GLY A 41 -3.63 -8.00 11.89
N MET A 42 -4.53 -8.61 11.11
CA MET A 42 -5.64 -9.42 11.62
C MET A 42 -5.77 -10.78 10.94
N SER A 43 -6.52 -11.69 11.55
CA SER A 43 -6.84 -12.98 10.94
C SER A 43 -7.84 -12.84 9.79
N PRO A 44 -7.79 -13.69 8.74
CA PRO A 44 -8.74 -13.65 7.62
C PRO A 44 -10.21 -13.76 8.06
N ALA A 45 -10.49 -14.59 9.06
CA ALA A 45 -11.83 -14.75 9.62
C ALA A 45 -12.34 -13.47 10.32
N LEU A 46 -11.45 -12.73 10.99
CA LEU A 46 -11.80 -11.47 11.63
C LEU A 46 -12.06 -10.39 10.57
N TYR A 47 -11.25 -10.38 9.50
CA TYR A 47 -11.48 -9.49 8.37
C TYR A 47 -12.84 -9.75 7.72
N GLU A 48 -13.23 -11.02 7.50
CA GLU A 48 -14.55 -11.35 6.96
C GLU A 48 -15.69 -10.86 7.86
N ALA A 49 -15.58 -11.07 9.18
CA ALA A 49 -16.57 -10.57 10.12
C ALA A 49 -16.68 -9.03 10.09
N ALA A 50 -15.54 -8.32 10.01
CA ALA A 50 -15.49 -6.88 9.88
C ALA A 50 -16.07 -6.38 8.55
N ALA A 51 -15.86 -7.14 7.46
CA ALA A 51 -16.39 -6.81 6.13
C ALA A 51 -17.92 -6.93 6.11
N VAL A 52 -18.48 -7.96 6.75
CA VAL A 52 -19.95 -8.11 6.93
C VAL A 52 -20.54 -6.96 7.75
N ARG A 53 -19.81 -6.48 8.76
CA ARG A 53 -20.20 -5.30 9.56
C ARG A 53 -20.00 -3.97 8.83
N GLY A 54 -19.34 -3.97 7.67
CA GLY A 54 -19.04 -2.78 6.87
C GLY A 54 -17.91 -1.90 7.45
N GLU A 55 -17.08 -2.45 8.34
CA GLU A 55 -15.94 -1.75 8.95
C GLU A 55 -14.70 -1.74 8.04
N VAL A 56 -14.60 -2.72 7.12
CA VAL A 56 -13.51 -2.87 6.15
C VAL A 56 -14.08 -3.16 4.76
N PRO A 57 -13.28 -3.04 3.69
CA PRO A 57 -13.70 -3.39 2.33
C PRO A 57 -14.26 -4.80 2.18
N GLU A 58 -15.29 -4.93 1.33
CA GLU A 58 -16.01 -6.19 1.11
C GLU A 58 -15.12 -7.31 0.56
N VAL A 59 -15.42 -8.54 1.00
CA VAL A 59 -14.77 -9.77 0.53
C VAL A 59 -15.57 -10.39 -0.61
N LEU A 60 -14.95 -10.43 -1.79
CA LEU A 60 -15.46 -11.09 -2.98
C LEU A 60 -15.14 -12.58 -2.96
N HIS A 61 -16.14 -13.40 -3.26
CA HIS A 61 -16.01 -14.84 -3.42
C HIS A 61 -15.99 -15.20 -4.90
N ILE A 62 -14.88 -15.77 -5.39
CA ILE A 62 -14.69 -16.06 -6.81
C ILE A 62 -14.47 -17.55 -7.03
N GLY A 63 -15.32 -18.14 -7.88
CA GLY A 63 -15.22 -19.52 -8.33
C GLY A 63 -15.71 -20.57 -7.33
N PRO A 64 -15.80 -21.85 -7.76
CA PRO A 64 -16.43 -22.93 -7.00
C PRO A 64 -15.64 -23.37 -5.76
N ARG A 65 -14.37 -22.95 -5.66
CA ARG A 65 -13.49 -23.23 -4.52
C ARG A 65 -13.60 -22.19 -3.40
N GLY A 66 -14.50 -21.21 -3.52
CA GLY A 66 -14.72 -20.18 -2.51
C GLY A 66 -13.49 -19.31 -2.28
N LEU A 67 -12.75 -18.96 -3.34
CA LEU A 67 -11.56 -18.14 -3.21
C LEU A 67 -11.96 -16.72 -2.81
N ARG A 68 -11.35 -16.22 -1.73
CA ARG A 68 -11.67 -14.93 -1.12
C ARG A 68 -10.70 -13.84 -1.56
N PHE A 69 -11.25 -12.73 -2.03
CA PHE A 69 -10.51 -11.59 -2.53
C PHE A 69 -11.09 -10.27 -2.03
N VAL A 70 -10.30 -9.21 -2.10
CA VAL A 70 -10.72 -7.83 -1.85
C VAL A 70 -10.29 -6.99 -3.05
N ARG A 71 -11.13 -6.04 -3.47
CA ARG A 71 -10.76 -5.12 -4.55
C ARG A 71 -9.60 -4.24 -4.10
N ALA A 72 -8.54 -4.22 -4.89
CA ALA A 72 -7.34 -3.46 -4.58
C ALA A 72 -7.62 -1.95 -4.48
N LEU A 73 -8.54 -1.43 -5.28
CA LEU A 73 -8.99 -0.04 -5.19
C LEU A 73 -9.64 0.28 -3.82
N ASP A 74 -10.59 -0.54 -3.37
CA ASP A 74 -11.27 -0.31 -2.08
C ASP A 74 -10.30 -0.46 -0.91
N LEU A 75 -9.40 -1.45 -0.97
CA LEU A 75 -8.36 -1.62 0.02
C LEU A 75 -7.43 -0.40 0.06
N ASN A 76 -7.00 0.10 -1.10
CA ASN A 76 -6.17 1.29 -1.17
C ASN A 76 -6.89 2.50 -0.56
N ARG A 77 -8.16 2.72 -0.90
CA ARG A 77 -8.95 3.83 -0.33
C ARG A 77 -9.08 3.69 1.19
N PHE A 78 -9.41 2.50 1.67
CA PHE A 78 -9.47 2.19 3.11
C PHE A 78 -8.15 2.48 3.83
N LEU A 79 -7.02 2.02 3.29
CA LEU A 79 -5.70 2.24 3.90
C LEU A 79 -5.28 3.71 3.89
N ASN A 80 -5.79 4.51 2.94
CA ASN A 80 -5.54 5.95 2.86
C ASN A 80 -6.60 6.80 3.60
N GLY A 81 -7.59 6.17 4.26
CA GLY A 81 -8.67 6.87 4.95
C GLY A 81 -9.68 7.58 4.03
N GLU A 82 -9.66 7.26 2.73
CA GLU A 82 -10.60 7.78 1.74
C GLU A 82 -11.88 6.93 1.71
N PRO A 83 -13.06 7.48 1.38
CA PRO A 83 -14.29 6.69 1.30
C PRO A 83 -14.18 5.56 0.26
N TRP A 84 -14.42 4.31 0.65
CA TRP A 84 -14.30 3.12 -0.21
C TRP A 84 -15.65 2.46 -0.54
N LYS A 85 -16.76 3.07 -0.14
CA LYS A 85 -18.13 2.56 -0.31
C LYS A 85 -19.03 3.59 -0.99
#